data_AF-A0A2N2S7M3-F1
#
_entry.id   AF-A0A2N2S7M3-F1
#
_cell.length_a   1.000
_cell.length_b   1.000
_cell.length_c   1.000
_cell.angle_alpha   90.00
_cell.angle_beta   90.00
_cell.angle_gamma   90.00
#
_symmetry.space_group_name_H-M   'P 1'
#
loop_
_entity.id
_entity.type
_entity.pdbx_description
1 polymer ?
#
loop_
_entity_poly.entity_id
_entity_poly.type
_entity_poly.pdbx_seq_one_letter_code
_entity_poly.pdbx_strand_id
1 'polypeptide(L)'
;NFTNTYLDITGPITWAIMYFSVAKAYALANDRAMQRLLANDIESGKNGAAVLLMPILIAGKVPLGDGMLKKLQHKIGHLCTAPATVEILKGTQSGIWGLFSDIITVSWTYPHDNDIEAEKVSADAKQLGLQLKTLLQNTGMPNDTNVRYVQHVGILNAEMPMDSQWRGLFAQAIIKLDMLNN
;
A
#
# COMPACT_ATOMS: atom_id res chain seq x y z
N ASN A 1 -27.96 40.02 -0.94
CA ASN A 1 -26.89 39.50 -0.08
C ASN A 1 -26.82 38.00 -0.30
N PHE A 2 -26.04 37.57 -1.29
CA PHE A 2 -25.81 36.16 -1.61
C PHE A 2 -24.66 35.66 -0.77
N THR A 3 -24.98 34.93 0.29
CA THR A 3 -24.02 34.25 1.15
C THR A 3 -23.38 33.11 0.38
N ASN A 4 -22.08 33.20 0.16
CA ASN A 4 -21.23 32.16 -0.41
C ASN A 4 -21.25 30.92 0.48
N THR A 5 -22.18 30.00 0.25
CA THR A 5 -22.03 28.61 0.66
C THR A 5 -21.20 27.93 -0.43
N TYR A 6 -19.87 27.98 -0.28
CA TYR A 6 -19.01 27.02 -0.97
C TYR A 6 -19.36 25.65 -0.38
N LEU A 7 -20.29 24.94 -1.03
CA LEU A 7 -20.37 23.50 -0.93
C LEU A 7 -18.96 23.00 -1.25
N ASP A 8 -18.30 22.35 -0.30
CA ASP A 8 -16.98 21.76 -0.45
C ASP A 8 -17.11 20.48 -1.28
N ILE A 9 -17.43 20.65 -2.58
CA ILE A 9 -17.56 19.54 -3.56
C ILE A 9 -16.16 19.00 -3.91
N THR A 10 -15.10 19.68 -3.50
CA THR A 10 -13.70 19.27 -3.64
C THR A 10 -13.39 17.98 -2.88
N GLY A 11 -13.97 17.77 -1.70
CA GLY A 11 -13.83 16.51 -0.97
C GLY A 11 -14.31 15.31 -1.80
N PRO A 12 -15.63 15.17 -2.06
CA PRO A 12 -16.20 14.01 -2.76
C PRO A 12 -15.61 13.74 -4.15
N ILE A 13 -15.30 14.79 -4.92
CA ILE A 13 -14.73 14.63 -6.26
C ILE A 13 -13.27 14.17 -6.19
N THR A 14 -12.47 14.71 -5.26
CA THR A 14 -11.08 14.25 -5.05
C THR A 14 -11.06 12.79 -4.60
N TRP A 15 -11.99 12.39 -3.71
CA TRP A 15 -12.16 10.98 -3.30
C TRP A 15 -12.53 10.07 -4.47
N ALA A 16 -13.48 10.49 -5.32
CA ALA A 16 -13.90 9.71 -6.49
C ALA A 16 -12.76 9.57 -7.52
N ILE A 17 -11.99 10.64 -7.74
CA ILE A 17 -10.82 10.61 -8.62
C ILE A 17 -9.74 9.72 -8.03
N MET A 18 -9.43 9.83 -6.72
CA MET A 18 -8.46 8.93 -6.07
C MET A 18 -8.90 7.48 -6.15
N TYR A 19 -10.15 7.16 -5.81
CA TYR A 19 -10.67 5.81 -5.84
C TYR A 19 -10.64 5.22 -7.26
N PHE A 20 -11.12 5.97 -8.26
CA PHE A 20 -11.09 5.53 -9.66
C PHE A 20 -9.65 5.42 -10.19
N SER A 21 -8.76 6.32 -9.78
CA SER A 21 -7.33 6.32 -10.14
C SER A 21 -6.59 5.14 -9.54
N VAL A 22 -6.82 4.87 -8.26
CA VAL A 22 -6.26 3.72 -7.53
C VAL A 22 -6.78 2.41 -8.12
N ALA A 23 -8.10 2.28 -8.31
CA ALA A 23 -8.69 1.08 -8.89
C ALA A 23 -8.15 0.81 -10.30
N LYS A 24 -7.95 1.87 -11.11
CA LYS A 24 -7.45 1.75 -12.48
C LYS A 24 -5.94 1.51 -12.55
N ALA A 25 -5.14 2.18 -11.72
CA ALA A 25 -3.70 1.95 -11.62
C ALA A 25 -3.39 0.55 -11.09
N TYR A 26 -4.13 0.08 -10.08
CA TYR A 26 -3.96 -1.26 -9.52
C TYR A 26 -4.49 -2.35 -10.48
N ALA A 27 -5.58 -2.09 -11.20
CA ALA A 27 -6.05 -2.97 -12.28
C ALA A 27 -5.07 -3.04 -13.47
N LEU A 28 -4.39 -1.93 -13.80
CA LEU A 28 -3.39 -1.89 -14.89
C LEU A 28 -2.04 -2.46 -14.48
N ALA A 29 -1.65 -2.37 -13.22
CA ALA A 29 -0.32 -2.74 -12.75
C ALA A 29 -0.16 -4.25 -12.51
N ASN A 30 -1.21 -5.01 -12.15
CA ASN A 30 -0.94 -6.34 -11.59
C ASN A 30 -2.05 -7.40 -11.70
N ASP A 31 -2.33 -7.93 -12.91
CA ASP A 31 -2.99 -9.24 -13.03
C ASP A 31 -2.09 -10.39 -12.55
N ARG A 32 -0.76 -10.28 -12.75
CA ARG A 32 0.19 -11.36 -12.45
C ARG A 32 0.56 -11.48 -10.97
N ALA A 33 0.73 -10.38 -10.25
CA ALA A 33 0.95 -10.51 -8.82
C ALA A 33 -0.33 -10.70 -8.04
N MET A 34 -1.49 -10.24 -8.54
CA MET A 34 -2.78 -10.69 -8.03
C MET A 34 -2.90 -12.22 -8.14
N GLN A 35 -2.57 -12.80 -9.29
CA GLN A 35 -2.55 -14.27 -9.46
C GLN A 35 -1.54 -14.98 -8.54
N ARG A 36 -0.40 -14.35 -8.22
CA ARG A 36 0.60 -14.93 -7.30
C ARG A 36 0.19 -14.81 -5.82
N LEU A 37 -0.38 -13.67 -5.42
CA LEU A 37 -0.97 -13.47 -4.10
C LEU A 37 -2.14 -14.45 -3.89
N LEU A 38 -3.02 -14.57 -4.89
CA LEU A 38 -4.09 -15.57 -4.92
C LEU A 38 -3.59 -17.00 -4.82
N ALA A 39 -2.56 -17.37 -5.60
CA ALA A 39 -2.03 -18.73 -5.59
C ALA A 39 -1.35 -19.11 -4.28
N ASN A 40 -0.76 -18.14 -3.57
CA ASN A 40 -0.08 -18.37 -2.30
C ASN A 40 -1.01 -18.29 -1.07
N ASP A 41 -2.11 -17.51 -1.15
CA ASP A 41 -2.99 -17.25 0.01
C ASP A 41 -4.19 -18.21 0.12
N ILE A 42 -4.52 -18.97 -0.93
CA ILE A 42 -5.71 -19.86 -0.98
C ILE A 42 -5.48 -21.24 -0.29
N GLU A 43 -4.32 -21.50 0.30
CA GLU A 43 -4.16 -22.71 1.14
C GLU A 43 -4.85 -22.59 2.52
N SER A 44 -5.32 -21.40 2.92
CA SER A 44 -5.96 -21.20 4.24
C SER A 44 -7.49 -21.18 4.19
N GLY A 45 -8.09 -22.38 4.15
CA GLY A 45 -9.37 -22.69 4.81
C GLY A 45 -10.65 -21.96 4.37
N LYS A 46 -11.80 -22.48 4.81
CA LYS A 46 -13.14 -21.98 4.44
C LYS A 46 -13.50 -20.60 5.03
N ASN A 47 -12.67 -20.02 5.89
CA ASN A 47 -13.00 -18.82 6.68
C ASN A 47 -12.39 -17.52 6.11
N GLY A 48 -11.78 -17.58 4.93
CA GLY A 48 -11.12 -16.42 4.33
C GLY A 48 -9.75 -16.10 4.95
N ALA A 49 -9.10 -15.07 4.43
CA ALA A 49 -7.76 -14.66 4.84
C ALA A 49 -7.75 -13.21 5.34
N ALA A 50 -7.05 -12.93 6.42
CA ALA A 50 -6.79 -11.57 6.86
C ALA A 50 -5.51 -11.05 6.20
N VAL A 51 -5.54 -9.78 5.78
CA VAL A 51 -4.41 -9.11 5.14
C VAL A 51 -4.09 -7.84 5.92
N LEU A 52 -2.83 -7.70 6.33
CA LEU A 52 -2.26 -6.43 6.73
C LEU A 52 -1.55 -5.81 5.52
N LEU A 53 -1.99 -4.63 5.13
CA LEU A 53 -1.42 -3.85 4.03
C LEU A 53 -0.75 -2.58 4.59
N MET A 54 0.48 -2.35 4.18
CA MET A 54 1.29 -1.19 4.55
C MET A 54 1.78 -0.47 3.29
N PRO A 55 1.00 0.49 2.75
CA PRO A 55 1.50 1.37 1.72
C PRO A 55 2.53 2.34 2.34
N ILE A 56 3.66 2.46 1.66
CA ILE A 56 4.78 3.31 2.02
C ILE A 56 4.95 4.32 0.89
N LEU A 57 4.65 5.59 1.17
CA LEU A 57 4.89 6.69 0.25
C LEU A 57 6.23 7.35 0.57
N ILE A 58 7.04 7.50 -0.46
CA ILE A 58 8.35 8.12 -0.38
C ILE A 58 8.29 9.42 -1.19
N ALA A 59 8.47 10.55 -0.53
CA ALA A 59 8.39 11.86 -1.16
C ALA A 59 9.74 12.56 -1.07
N GLY A 60 10.32 12.92 -2.22
CA GLY A 60 11.55 13.70 -2.30
C GLY A 60 11.44 14.78 -3.38
N LYS A 61 12.36 15.76 -3.38
CA LYS A 61 12.40 16.77 -4.45
C LYS A 61 12.84 16.19 -5.79
N VAL A 62 13.57 15.07 -5.74
CA VAL A 62 14.07 14.35 -6.91
C VAL A 62 13.35 13.01 -7.00
N PRO A 63 12.81 12.63 -8.18
CA PRO A 63 12.16 11.34 -8.36
C PRO A 63 13.15 10.20 -8.10
N LEU A 64 12.66 9.10 -7.52
CA LEU A 64 13.51 7.96 -7.22
C LEU A 64 13.79 7.15 -8.49
N GLY A 65 15.06 6.80 -8.68
CA GLY A 65 15.44 5.92 -9.77
C GLY A 65 14.93 4.49 -9.55
N ASP A 66 14.55 3.81 -10.63
CA ASP A 66 14.11 2.40 -10.64
C ASP A 66 15.06 1.45 -9.86
N GLY A 67 16.38 1.67 -9.97
CA GLY A 67 17.38 0.89 -9.25
C GLY A 67 17.32 1.09 -7.73
N MET A 68 17.03 2.30 -7.27
CA MET A 68 16.87 2.62 -5.85
C MET A 68 15.59 1.99 -5.29
N LEU A 69 14.48 2.09 -6.02
CA LEU A 69 13.21 1.46 -5.63
C LEU A 69 13.34 -0.06 -5.54
N LYS A 70 14.02 -0.72 -6.50
CA LYS A 70 14.29 -2.16 -6.44
C LYS A 70 15.19 -2.55 -5.26
N LYS A 71 16.24 -1.77 -4.99
CA LYS A 71 17.11 -2.00 -3.83
C LYS A 71 16.34 -1.85 -2.52
N LEU A 72 15.46 -0.85 -2.44
CA LEU A 72 14.58 -0.63 -1.31
C LEU A 72 13.59 -1.79 -1.13
N GLN A 73 12.88 -2.20 -2.18
CA GLN A 73 11.99 -3.35 -2.20
C GLN A 73 12.67 -4.60 -1.64
N HIS A 74 13.87 -4.91 -2.12
CA HIS A 74 14.63 -6.07 -1.68
C HIS A 74 15.04 -5.98 -0.19
N LYS A 75 15.50 -4.82 0.26
CA LYS A 75 15.86 -4.59 1.67
C LYS A 75 14.65 -4.68 2.61
N ILE A 76 13.49 -4.17 2.19
CA ILE A 76 12.25 -4.29 2.95
C ILE A 76 11.87 -5.76 3.08
N GLY A 77 11.90 -6.52 1.98
CA GLY A 77 11.61 -7.95 2.01
C GLY A 77 12.54 -8.74 2.93
N HIS A 78 13.83 -8.37 2.98
CA HIS A 78 14.80 -8.99 3.90
C HIS A 78 14.63 -8.59 5.37
N LEU A 79 14.02 -7.43 5.64
CA LEU A 79 13.80 -6.97 7.00
C LEU A 79 12.57 -7.63 7.64
N CYS A 80 11.57 -7.98 6.84
CA CYS A 80 10.37 -8.66 7.31
C CYS A 80 10.74 -10.06 7.81
N THR A 81 10.31 -10.37 9.02
CA THR A 81 10.50 -11.68 9.66
C THR A 81 9.36 -12.63 9.35
N ALA A 82 8.15 -12.09 9.14
CA ALA A 82 7.01 -12.84 8.62
C ALA A 82 7.03 -12.84 7.08
N PRO A 83 6.48 -13.89 6.43
CA PRO A 83 6.32 -13.89 4.97
C PRO A 83 5.54 -12.67 4.50
N ALA A 84 6.20 -11.80 3.73
CA ALA A 84 5.64 -10.55 3.24
C ALA A 84 5.84 -10.43 1.73
N THR A 85 4.83 -9.91 1.05
CA THR A 85 4.94 -9.50 -0.35
C THR A 85 5.22 -8.01 -0.43
N VAL A 86 6.32 -7.66 -1.10
CA VAL A 86 6.75 -6.26 -1.28
C VAL A 86 6.69 -5.91 -2.77
N GLU A 87 5.89 -4.92 -3.12
CA GLU A 87 5.67 -4.50 -4.51
C GLU A 87 5.92 -3.01 -4.70
N ILE A 88 6.44 -2.65 -5.88
CA ILE A 88 6.61 -1.26 -6.30
C ILE A 88 5.44 -0.89 -7.18
N LEU A 89 4.69 0.14 -6.82
CA LEU A 89 3.66 0.70 -7.69
C LEU A 89 4.32 1.65 -8.68
N LYS A 90 4.50 1.16 -9.90
CA LYS A 90 4.99 1.98 -11.00
C LYS A 90 3.84 2.71 -11.67
N GLY A 91 3.72 4.02 -11.42
CA GLY A 91 2.92 4.91 -12.26
C GLY A 91 3.62 5.10 -13.60
N THR A 92 3.01 4.70 -14.72
CA THR A 92 3.63 4.78 -16.05
C THR A 92 3.43 6.11 -16.78
N GLN A 93 2.80 7.13 -16.19
CA GLN A 93 2.39 8.31 -16.97
C GLN A 93 2.57 9.64 -16.25
N SER A 94 2.87 10.66 -17.04
CA SER A 94 2.92 12.06 -16.65
C SER A 94 1.54 12.57 -16.15
N GLY A 95 1.55 13.68 -15.41
CA GLY A 95 0.34 14.29 -14.83
C GLY A 95 0.11 13.88 -13.38
N ILE A 96 -1.17 13.79 -12.96
CA ILE A 96 -1.56 13.41 -11.58
C ILE A 96 -1.08 12.01 -11.16
N TRP A 97 -0.64 11.19 -12.12
CA TRP A 97 -0.22 9.80 -11.92
C TRP A 97 1.19 9.67 -11.37
N GLY A 98 2.04 10.68 -11.55
CA GLY A 98 3.33 10.80 -10.86
C GLY A 98 3.20 10.93 -9.34
N LEU A 99 1.99 11.16 -8.81
CA LEU A 99 1.75 11.17 -7.36
C LEU A 99 1.83 9.77 -6.73
N PHE A 100 1.72 8.70 -7.53
CA PHE A 100 1.75 7.32 -7.06
C PHE A 100 3.06 6.58 -7.41
N SER A 101 3.98 7.20 -8.16
CA SER A 101 5.18 6.53 -8.68
C SER A 101 6.23 6.16 -7.63
N ASP A 102 6.10 6.69 -6.41
CA ASP A 102 7.03 6.44 -5.31
C ASP A 102 6.36 5.73 -4.13
N ILE A 103 5.36 4.88 -4.42
CA ILE A 103 4.72 4.03 -3.43
C ILE A 103 5.24 2.60 -3.53
N ILE A 104 5.65 2.06 -2.37
CA ILE A 104 5.90 0.63 -2.17
C ILE A 104 4.79 0.08 -1.29
N THR A 105 4.19 -1.04 -1.68
CA THR A 105 3.21 -1.74 -0.85
C THR A 105 3.86 -2.97 -0.24
N VAL A 106 3.71 -3.11 1.08
CA VAL A 106 4.04 -4.33 1.80
C VAL A 106 2.75 -4.97 2.27
N SER A 107 2.60 -6.27 2.06
CA SER A 107 1.43 -7.02 2.50
C SER A 107 1.83 -8.32 3.18
N TRP A 108 1.09 -8.66 4.22
CA TRP A 108 1.17 -9.93 4.92
C TRP A 108 -0.21 -10.54 4.93
N THR A 109 -0.29 -11.82 4.60
CA THR A 109 -1.54 -12.58 4.66
C THR A 109 -1.43 -13.66 5.71
N TYR A 110 -2.50 -13.86 6.48
CA TYR A 110 -2.56 -14.83 7.55
C TYR A 110 -4.01 -15.33 7.73
N PRO A 111 -4.21 -16.51 8.37
CA PRO A 111 -5.55 -17.01 8.64
C PRO A 111 -6.35 -16.02 9.49
N HIS A 112 -7.60 -15.75 9.11
CA HIS A 112 -8.44 -14.75 9.78
C HIS A 112 -8.60 -14.99 11.29
N ASP A 113 -8.79 -16.24 11.70
CA ASP A 113 -9.08 -16.63 13.08
C ASP A 113 -7.83 -16.95 13.90
N ASN A 114 -6.67 -16.39 13.53
CA ASN A 114 -5.39 -16.67 14.17
C ASN A 114 -4.77 -15.39 14.77
N ASP A 115 -5.16 -15.09 16.01
CA ASP A 115 -4.67 -13.93 16.76
C ASP A 115 -3.15 -13.94 16.95
N ILE A 116 -2.54 -15.13 17.10
CA ILE A 116 -1.08 -15.26 17.26
C ILE A 116 -0.35 -14.80 16.00
N GLU A 117 -0.82 -15.20 14.83
CA GLU A 117 -0.25 -14.73 13.56
C GLU A 117 -0.57 -13.25 13.32
N ALA A 118 -1.77 -12.78 13.70
CA ALA A 118 -2.12 -11.37 13.62
C ALA A 118 -1.17 -10.48 14.46
N GLU A 119 -0.83 -10.91 15.68
CA GLU A 119 0.13 -10.22 16.54
C GLU A 119 1.54 -10.21 15.95
N LYS A 120 2.01 -11.35 15.41
CA LYS A 120 3.33 -11.44 14.74
C LYS A 120 3.41 -10.50 13.55
N VAL A 121 2.42 -10.52 12.67
CA VAL A 121 2.35 -9.66 11.49
C VAL A 121 2.28 -8.19 11.90
N SER A 122 1.51 -7.85 12.94
CA SER A 122 1.45 -6.50 13.49
C SER A 122 2.81 -6.04 14.05
N ALA A 123 3.51 -6.91 14.76
CA ALA A 123 4.84 -6.63 15.29
C ALA A 123 5.86 -6.42 14.17
N ASP A 124 5.84 -7.28 13.14
CA ASP A 124 6.72 -7.19 11.98
C ASP A 124 6.51 -5.87 11.21
N ALA A 125 5.26 -5.52 10.93
CA ALA A 125 4.91 -4.27 10.27
C ALA A 125 5.30 -3.03 11.10
N LYS A 126 5.18 -3.10 12.44
CA LYS A 126 5.64 -2.02 13.34
C LYS A 126 7.16 -1.90 13.32
N GLN A 127 7.88 -3.02 13.37
CA GLN A 127 9.34 -3.04 13.29
C GLN A 127 9.82 -2.44 11.97
N LEU A 128 9.21 -2.81 10.84
CA LEU A 128 9.50 -2.22 9.55
C LEU A 128 9.30 -0.70 9.58
N GLY A 129 8.16 -0.23 10.11
CA GLY A 129 7.87 1.20 10.25
C GLY A 129 8.91 1.98 11.06
N LEU A 130 9.42 1.39 12.14
CA LEU A 130 10.48 2.00 12.98
C LEU A 130 11.83 2.07 12.26
N GLN A 131 12.16 1.08 11.43
CA GLN A 131 13.45 1.01 10.74
C GLN A 131 13.46 1.70 9.37
N LEU A 132 12.28 2.10 8.88
CA LEU A 132 12.11 2.59 7.51
C LEU A 132 13.00 3.78 7.18
N LYS A 133 13.10 4.75 8.08
CA LYS A 133 13.97 5.94 7.91
C LYS A 133 15.45 5.54 7.76
N THR A 134 15.92 4.67 8.63
CA THR A 134 17.30 4.14 8.59
C THR A 134 17.55 3.35 7.30
N LEU A 135 16.56 2.58 6.86
CA LEU A 135 16.64 1.77 5.64
C LEU A 135 16.75 2.65 4.39
N LEU A 136 16.00 3.76 4.33
CA LEU A 136 16.10 4.74 3.25
C LEU A 136 17.48 5.42 3.20
N GLN A 137 18.00 5.85 4.35
CA GLN A 137 19.35 6.43 4.45
C GLN A 137 20.42 5.44 3.96
N ASN A 138 20.32 4.17 4.37
CA ASN A 138 21.23 3.09 3.93
C ASN A 138 21.06 2.70 2.45
N THR A 139 20.05 3.23 1.76
CA THR A 139 19.82 2.99 0.33
C THR A 139 20.45 4.09 -0.53
N GLY A 140 21.01 5.14 0.10
CA GLY A 140 21.59 6.29 -0.58
C GLY A 140 20.55 7.32 -0.99
N MET A 141 19.39 7.34 -0.32
CA MET A 141 18.34 8.31 -0.61
C MET A 141 18.76 9.71 -0.17
N PRO A 142 18.34 10.77 -0.89
CA PRO A 142 18.56 12.15 -0.50
C PRO A 142 18.04 12.46 0.92
N ASN A 143 18.72 13.34 1.65
CA ASN A 143 18.36 13.69 3.02
C ASN A 143 17.01 14.43 3.16
N ASP A 144 16.51 15.01 2.07
CA ASP A 144 15.20 15.65 1.99
C ASP A 144 14.06 14.68 1.64
N THR A 145 14.36 13.37 1.55
CA THR A 145 13.35 12.34 1.36
C THR A 145 12.53 12.17 2.63
N ASN A 146 11.24 12.47 2.54
CA ASN A 146 10.25 12.17 3.56
C ASN A 146 9.61 10.80 3.29
N VAL A 147 9.26 10.09 4.36
CA VAL A 147 8.58 8.80 4.26
C VAL A 147 7.34 8.78 5.13
N ARG A 148 6.26 8.27 4.56
CA ARG A 148 4.98 8.11 5.24
C ARG A 148 4.47 6.71 5.00
N TYR A 149 3.79 6.17 5.99
CA TYR A 149 3.17 4.86 5.88
C TYR A 149 1.96 4.78 6.80
N VAL A 150 1.07 3.85 6.48
CA VAL A 150 -0.02 3.42 7.36
C VAL A 150 -0.06 1.90 7.40
N GLN A 151 -0.66 1.36 8.44
CA GLN A 151 -1.05 -0.04 8.50
C GLN A 151 -2.57 -0.11 8.36
N HIS A 152 -3.06 -0.93 7.45
CA HIS A 152 -4.48 -1.16 7.23
C HIS A 152 -4.75 -2.65 7.15
N VAL A 153 -5.70 -3.13 7.96
CA VAL A 153 -6.07 -4.55 8.00
C VAL A 153 -7.43 -4.71 7.35
N GLY A 154 -7.60 -5.76 6.56
CA GLY A 154 -8.90 -6.18 6.07
C GLY A 154 -8.99 -7.69 5.89
N ILE A 155 -10.21 -8.17 5.71
CA ILE A 155 -10.52 -9.59 5.56
C ILE A 155 -10.95 -9.83 4.12
N LEU A 156 -10.34 -10.83 3.49
CA LEU A 156 -10.66 -11.30 2.16
C LEU A 156 -11.54 -12.55 2.26
N ASN A 157 -12.73 -12.47 1.68
CA ASN A 157 -13.67 -13.56 1.59
C ASN A 157 -13.37 -14.41 0.33
N ALA A 158 -13.14 -15.71 0.51
CA ALA A 158 -12.87 -16.63 -0.58
C ALA A 158 -14.04 -16.83 -1.56
N GLU A 159 -15.27 -16.51 -1.15
CA GLU A 159 -16.49 -16.64 -1.95
C GLU A 159 -16.74 -15.44 -2.89
N MET A 160 -15.98 -14.35 -2.72
CA MET A 160 -16.13 -13.13 -3.51
C MET A 160 -14.95 -12.95 -4.50
N PRO A 161 -15.15 -12.23 -5.62
CA PRO A 161 -14.05 -11.92 -6.54
C PRO A 161 -12.92 -11.18 -5.82
N MET A 162 -11.76 -11.81 -5.73
CA MET A 162 -10.65 -11.28 -4.93
C MET A 162 -10.08 -9.98 -5.47
N ASP A 163 -10.12 -9.78 -6.79
CA ASP A 163 -9.63 -8.57 -7.44
C ASP A 163 -10.36 -7.32 -6.92
N SER A 164 -11.67 -7.41 -6.75
CA SER A 164 -12.50 -6.34 -6.21
C SER A 164 -12.19 -6.06 -4.73
N GLN A 165 -11.95 -7.10 -3.96
CA GLN A 165 -11.65 -7.00 -2.53
C GLN A 165 -10.27 -6.38 -2.28
N TRP A 166 -9.25 -6.80 -3.02
CA TRP A 166 -7.92 -6.18 -2.97
C TRP A 166 -7.93 -4.72 -3.42
N ARG A 167 -8.65 -4.38 -4.50
CA ARG A 167 -8.81 -2.98 -4.93
C ARG A 167 -9.45 -2.14 -3.82
N GLY A 168 -10.49 -2.66 -3.17
CA GLY A 168 -11.13 -2.02 -2.03
C GLY A 168 -10.17 -1.81 -0.85
N LEU A 169 -9.44 -2.86 -0.46
CA LEU A 169 -8.46 -2.83 0.62
C LEU A 169 -7.35 -1.80 0.36
N PHE A 170 -6.78 -1.82 -0.84
CA PHE A 170 -5.73 -0.90 -1.25
C PHE A 170 -6.23 0.55 -1.28
N ALA A 171 -7.43 0.80 -1.83
CA ALA A 171 -8.03 2.13 -1.81
C ALA A 171 -8.23 2.67 -0.39
N GLN A 172 -8.74 1.84 0.54
CA GLN A 172 -8.89 2.24 1.94
C GLN A 172 -7.55 2.57 2.60
N ALA A 173 -6.51 1.77 2.32
CA ALA A 173 -5.17 2.02 2.86
C ALA A 173 -4.56 3.33 2.32
N ILE A 174 -4.71 3.62 1.02
CA ILE A 174 -4.24 4.88 0.43
C ILE A 174 -5.02 6.09 0.97
N ILE A 175 -6.34 5.97 1.12
CA ILE A 175 -7.16 7.01 1.74
C ILE A 175 -6.67 7.30 3.17
N LYS A 176 -6.43 6.26 3.96
CA LYS A 176 -5.89 6.39 5.32
C LYS A 176 -4.51 7.05 5.33
N LEU A 177 -3.66 6.72 4.36
CA LEU A 177 -2.33 7.32 4.20
C LEU A 177 -2.41 8.81 3.91
N ASP A 178 -3.35 9.24 3.08
CA ASP A 178 -3.51 10.65 2.72
C ASP A 178 -4.18 11.46 3.83
N MET A 179 -5.11 10.85 4.60
CA MET A 179 -5.73 11.51 5.76
C MET A 179 -4.73 11.91 6.86
N LEU A 180 -3.54 11.28 6.91
CA LEU A 180 -2.46 11.70 7.82
C LEU A 180 -1.83 13.06 7.44
N ASN A 181 -2.25 13.71 6.35
CA ASN A 181 -1.83 15.07 5.97
C ASN A 181 -2.55 16.21 6.71
N ASN A 182 -3.56 15.92 7.55
CA ASN A 182 -4.32 16.91 8.31
C ASN A 182 -3.96 16.93 9.80
#